data_AF-A0A1S2H173-F1
#
_entry.id   AF-A0A1S2H173-F1
#
_cell.length_a   1.000
_cell.length_b   1.000
_cell.length_c   1.000
_cell.angle_alpha   90.00
_cell.angle_beta   90.00
_cell.angle_gamma   90.00
#
_symmetry.space_group_name_H-M   'P 1'
#
loop_
_entity.id
_entity.type
_entity.pdbx_description
1 polymer ?
#
loop_
_entity_poly.entity_id
_entity_poly.type
_entity_poly.pdbx_seq_one_letter_code
_entity_poly.pdbx_strand_id
1 'polypeptide(L)'
;MVESLKTIEEQEPLLGILVDGVADSPYLGGLLTLDPARGVRVRFPFLVHDQTGQFKPTDDWLRSRQASPGMLFHSDRGSVSLFQCSIAQTARHWGGGRVPSATVAAREAVVGIRRGSLDAPLLVRALRSHADGLSEWTGFKASDWEPTLNEHGRIRSITATVETLEEFSWTQGDARMTLTTHWEGRNGRAGLHVDESVTLASDFGESRSVEDHLAQHRKVRSLLVLIFGRGIYFRKHEVKDEAFGPESLSDDEPRLSLLDWQHLVTRSTVREQSNATPDSNLLRRDGLVGLADVEVGGLERWAQLPDQWKRVIDPTVGLLMRERPTVEDVVISTNLSLEAAGHLLPPAPNEEETCVGGTRPTTATWVLRCLARTGLNFSAFADSTVGLARAVANNYNGIKHFDRGELPDLVHTWLIGQVSLLTVRVVALRELETDSGLLSDFAASELARDLSGDFEGEQLCIGRDGQFHSTVS
;
A
#
# COMPACT_ATOMS: atom_id res chain seq x y z
N MET A 1 33.31 -16.75 -3.59
CA MET A 1 32.11 -16.84 -2.74
C MET A 1 30.93 -16.57 -3.66
N VAL A 2 30.08 -17.56 -3.89
CA VAL A 2 28.78 -17.31 -4.54
C VAL A 2 27.90 -16.68 -3.47
N GLU A 3 27.37 -15.51 -3.73
CA GLU A 3 26.47 -14.82 -2.81
C GLU A 3 25.18 -15.62 -2.70
N SER A 4 24.79 -15.98 -1.46
CA SER A 4 23.55 -16.71 -1.21
C SER A 4 22.35 -15.85 -1.60
N LEU A 5 21.36 -16.44 -2.26
CA LEU A 5 20.11 -15.80 -2.66
C LEU A 5 19.38 -15.28 -1.42
N LYS A 6 19.22 -13.95 -1.34
CA LYS A 6 18.45 -13.27 -0.29
C LYS A 6 17.12 -12.72 -0.81
N THR A 7 17.08 -12.35 -2.09
CA THR A 7 15.94 -11.71 -2.77
C THR A 7 15.74 -12.31 -4.16
N ILE A 8 14.54 -12.15 -4.72
CA ILE A 8 14.27 -12.48 -6.13
C ILE A 8 14.17 -11.15 -6.87
N GLU A 9 14.98 -10.95 -7.90
CA GLU A 9 15.06 -9.68 -8.62
C GLU A 9 14.53 -9.80 -10.05
N GLU A 10 13.95 -8.72 -10.59
CA GLU A 10 13.33 -8.69 -11.91
C GLU A 10 14.32 -9.01 -13.05
N GLN A 11 15.51 -8.42 -12.98
CA GLN A 11 16.50 -8.49 -14.06
C GLN A 11 17.48 -9.67 -13.94
N GLU A 12 17.31 -10.51 -12.91
CA GLU A 12 18.20 -11.63 -12.62
C GLU A 12 17.46 -12.97 -12.65
N PRO A 13 17.25 -13.55 -13.85
CA PRO A 13 16.60 -14.85 -13.95
C PRO A 13 17.48 -15.94 -13.32
N LEU A 14 16.86 -16.88 -12.61
CA LEU A 14 17.54 -18.00 -11.96
C LEU A 14 17.35 -19.28 -12.76
N LEU A 15 18.45 -19.92 -13.14
CA LEU A 15 18.41 -21.28 -13.69
C LEU A 15 18.46 -22.29 -12.54
N GLY A 16 17.63 -23.33 -12.61
CA GLY A 16 17.54 -24.29 -11.52
C GLY A 16 16.66 -25.50 -11.82
N ILE A 17 16.34 -26.22 -10.75
CA ILE A 17 15.57 -27.45 -10.75
C ILE A 17 14.27 -27.22 -9.97
N LEU A 18 13.14 -27.54 -10.59
CA LEU A 18 11.81 -27.49 -10.00
C LEU A 18 11.39 -28.90 -9.54
N VAL A 19 10.91 -28.98 -8.31
CA VAL A 19 10.48 -30.20 -7.63
C VAL A 19 9.06 -29.99 -7.10
N ASP A 20 8.19 -30.99 -7.25
CA ASP A 20 6.77 -30.93 -6.87
C ASP A 20 6.43 -31.68 -5.57
N GLY A 21 7.39 -32.40 -4.99
CA GLY A 21 7.22 -33.18 -3.77
C GLY A 21 6.49 -34.52 -3.97
N VAL A 22 6.16 -34.88 -5.21
CA VAL A 22 5.48 -36.15 -5.51
C VAL A 22 6.54 -37.23 -5.73
N ALA A 23 6.41 -38.33 -5.00
CA ALA A 23 7.30 -39.48 -5.16
C ALA A 23 7.32 -39.96 -6.62
N ASP A 24 8.51 -40.29 -7.11
CA ASP A 24 8.76 -40.75 -8.49
C ASP A 24 8.44 -39.73 -9.60
N SER A 25 8.12 -38.47 -9.26
CA SER A 25 7.98 -37.38 -10.24
C SER A 25 9.36 -36.84 -10.66
N PRO A 26 9.58 -36.52 -11.96
CA PRO A 26 10.87 -36.05 -12.42
C PRO A 26 11.16 -34.63 -11.96
N TYR A 27 12.43 -34.38 -11.69
CA TYR A 27 12.95 -33.05 -11.50
C TYR A 27 13.02 -32.29 -12.84
N LEU A 28 12.42 -31.10 -12.87
CA LEU A 28 12.31 -30.31 -14.09
C LEU A 28 13.32 -29.16 -14.08
N GLY A 29 14.23 -29.12 -15.06
CA GLY A 29 15.06 -27.94 -15.27
C GLY A 29 14.19 -26.73 -15.66
N GLY A 30 14.42 -25.57 -15.07
CA GLY A 30 13.58 -24.40 -15.32
C GLY A 30 14.29 -23.07 -15.07
N LEU A 31 13.70 -22.01 -15.62
CA LEU A 31 14.10 -20.62 -15.44
C LEU A 31 13.06 -19.92 -14.57
N LEU A 32 13.45 -19.50 -13.36
CA LEU A 32 12.63 -18.67 -12.49
C LEU A 32 12.86 -17.20 -12.82
N THR A 33 11.77 -16.45 -12.96
CA THR A 33 11.74 -15.02 -13.29
C THR A 33 10.74 -14.30 -12.38
N LEU A 34 11.00 -13.04 -12.07
CA LEU A 34 10.04 -12.13 -11.44
C LEU A 34 9.45 -11.20 -12.50
N ASP A 35 8.16 -11.40 -12.83
CA ASP A 35 7.41 -10.51 -13.71
C ASP A 35 6.76 -9.39 -12.87
N PRO A 36 7.07 -8.11 -13.11
CA PRO A 36 6.53 -6.96 -12.35
C PRO A 36 5.00 -6.92 -12.27
N ALA A 37 4.33 -7.40 -13.31
CA ALA A 37 2.88 -7.38 -13.40
C ALA A 37 2.22 -8.68 -12.91
N ARG A 38 2.97 -9.78 -12.82
CA ARG A 38 2.41 -11.13 -12.64
C ARG A 38 3.03 -11.95 -11.50
N GLY A 39 4.15 -11.53 -10.91
CA GLY A 39 4.83 -12.23 -9.83
C GLY A 39 5.84 -13.27 -10.32
N VAL A 40 6.18 -14.21 -9.44
CA VAL A 40 7.17 -15.27 -9.71
C VAL A 40 6.62 -16.30 -10.70
N ARG A 41 7.43 -16.59 -11.72
CA ARG A 41 7.11 -17.53 -12.80
C ARG A 41 8.29 -18.45 -13.05
N VAL A 42 8.02 -19.75 -13.18
CA VAL A 42 9.01 -20.76 -13.56
C VAL A 42 8.66 -21.31 -14.93
N ARG A 43 9.53 -21.06 -15.91
CA ARG A 43 9.40 -21.61 -17.26
C ARG A 43 10.27 -22.86 -17.39
N PHE A 44 9.69 -23.96 -17.84
CA PHE A 44 10.41 -25.22 -18.04
C PHE A 44 10.08 -25.84 -19.41
N PRO A 45 11.06 -26.49 -20.06
CA PRO A 45 10.80 -27.35 -21.21
C PRO A 45 10.16 -28.67 -20.76
N PHE A 46 9.40 -29.30 -21.65
CA PHE A 46 8.86 -30.64 -21.41
C PHE A 46 8.84 -31.45 -22.70
N LEU A 47 8.84 -32.78 -22.56
CA LEU A 47 8.76 -33.72 -23.67
C LEU A 47 7.29 -34.09 -23.93
N VAL A 48 6.88 -33.99 -25.19
CA VAL A 48 5.55 -34.46 -25.64
C VAL A 48 5.72 -35.89 -26.14
N HIS A 49 4.83 -36.79 -25.71
CA HIS A 49 4.88 -38.23 -26.03
C HIS A 49 6.08 -38.96 -25.40
N ASP A 50 6.28 -38.79 -24.10
CA ASP A 50 7.23 -39.59 -23.35
C ASP A 50 6.81 -41.07 -23.32
N GLN A 51 7.60 -41.93 -23.96
CA GLN A 51 7.37 -43.38 -24.00
C GLN A 51 7.78 -44.07 -22.69
N THR A 52 8.59 -43.41 -21.86
CA THR A 52 9.05 -43.96 -20.57
C THR A 52 8.02 -43.78 -19.46
N GLY A 53 7.07 -42.84 -19.64
CA GLY A 53 6.06 -42.50 -18.65
C GLY A 53 6.59 -41.66 -17.48
N GLN A 54 7.89 -41.33 -17.47
CA GLN A 54 8.54 -40.49 -16.48
C GLN A 54 7.87 -39.11 -16.36
N PHE A 55 7.48 -38.49 -17.46
CA PHE A 55 6.86 -37.14 -17.46
C PHE A 55 5.33 -37.15 -17.36
N LYS A 56 4.73 -38.30 -17.03
CA LYS A 56 3.26 -38.42 -16.89
C LYS A 56 2.66 -37.42 -15.89
N PRO A 57 3.25 -37.18 -14.70
CA PRO A 57 2.74 -36.15 -13.78
C PRO A 57 2.71 -34.76 -14.41
N THR A 58 3.78 -34.38 -15.11
CA THR A 58 3.86 -33.10 -15.83
C THR A 58 2.84 -33.01 -16.96
N ASP A 59 2.64 -34.08 -17.73
CA ASP A 59 1.63 -34.14 -18.78
C ASP A 59 0.21 -33.96 -18.21
N ASP A 60 -0.06 -34.53 -17.03
CA ASP A 60 -1.34 -34.42 -16.37
C ASP A 60 -1.59 -32.99 -15.88
N TRP A 61 -0.58 -32.30 -15.32
CA TRP A 61 -0.70 -30.87 -14.99
C TRP A 61 -1.04 -30.02 -16.20
N LEU A 62 -0.35 -30.27 -17.31
CA LEU A 62 -0.53 -29.50 -18.54
C LEU A 62 -1.90 -29.76 -19.19
N ARG A 63 -2.46 -30.96 -19.04
CA ARG A 63 -3.81 -31.31 -19.50
C ARG A 63 -4.90 -30.72 -18.61
N SER A 64 -4.76 -30.83 -17.28
CA SER A 64 -5.72 -30.30 -16.31
C SER A 64 -5.62 -28.78 -16.12
N ARG A 65 -4.51 -28.17 -16.57
CA ARG A 65 -4.08 -26.80 -16.24
C ARG A 65 -3.92 -26.56 -14.73
N GLN A 66 -3.68 -27.62 -13.96
CA GLN A 66 -3.45 -27.56 -12.53
C GLN A 66 -2.07 -28.13 -12.22
N ALA A 67 -1.18 -27.30 -11.70
CA ALA A 67 0.11 -27.74 -11.20
C ALA A 67 -0.03 -28.30 -9.77
N SER A 68 1.01 -28.97 -9.25
CA SER A 68 1.10 -29.20 -7.79
C SER A 68 0.96 -27.87 -7.05
N PRO A 69 0.14 -27.77 -5.98
CA PRO A 69 -0.11 -26.51 -5.30
C PRO A 69 1.14 -25.93 -4.63
N GLY A 70 2.10 -26.77 -4.22
CA GLY A 70 3.39 -26.35 -3.71
C GLY A 70 4.55 -26.99 -4.46
N MET A 71 5.59 -26.20 -4.69
CA MET A 71 6.78 -26.64 -5.40
C MET A 71 8.03 -26.02 -4.77
N LEU A 72 9.19 -26.65 -4.96
CA LEU A 72 10.48 -26.16 -4.52
C LEU A 72 11.39 -25.95 -5.74
N PHE A 73 11.98 -24.77 -5.85
CA PHE A 73 12.93 -24.43 -6.90
C PHE A 73 14.33 -24.32 -6.31
N HIS A 74 15.28 -25.13 -6.79
CA HIS A 74 16.67 -25.12 -6.37
C HIS A 74 17.55 -24.49 -7.44
N SER A 75 18.33 -23.48 -7.07
CA SER A 75 19.36 -22.87 -7.90
C SER A 75 20.73 -22.97 -7.23
N ASP A 76 21.78 -22.65 -7.96
CA ASP A 76 23.14 -22.52 -7.44
C ASP A 76 23.31 -21.40 -6.40
N ARG A 77 22.41 -20.40 -6.41
CA ARG A 77 22.40 -19.31 -5.42
C ARG A 77 21.56 -19.63 -4.18
N GLY A 78 20.64 -20.58 -4.25
CA GLY A 78 19.74 -20.90 -3.14
C GLY A 78 18.41 -21.49 -3.62
N SER A 79 17.48 -21.68 -2.68
CA SER A 79 16.18 -22.31 -2.96
C SER A 79 15.03 -21.33 -2.77
N VAL A 80 13.94 -21.56 -3.50
CA VAL A 80 12.70 -20.79 -3.40
C VAL A 80 11.52 -21.76 -3.26
N SER A 81 10.76 -21.61 -2.18
CA SER A 81 9.50 -22.34 -1.98
C SER A 81 8.35 -21.59 -2.66
N LEU A 82 7.60 -22.28 -3.52
CA LEU A 82 6.52 -21.73 -4.34
C LEU A 82 5.18 -22.27 -3.86
N PHE A 83 4.19 -21.40 -3.74
CA PHE A 83 2.88 -21.71 -3.17
C PHE A 83 1.73 -21.29 -4.08
N GLN A 84 0.64 -22.07 -4.01
CA GLN A 84 -0.55 -21.96 -4.84
C GLN A 84 -0.19 -21.88 -6.33
N CYS A 85 0.65 -22.81 -6.77
CA CYS A 85 1.14 -22.86 -8.14
C CYS A 85 0.04 -23.24 -9.13
N SER A 86 0.07 -22.63 -10.31
CA SER A 86 -0.87 -22.88 -11.40
C SER A 86 -0.19 -22.82 -12.77
N ILE A 87 -0.72 -23.56 -13.75
CA ILE A 87 -0.21 -23.49 -15.13
C ILE A 87 -0.69 -22.18 -15.75
N ALA A 88 0.24 -21.26 -15.99
CA ALA A 88 -0.05 -19.94 -16.54
C ALA A 88 -0.02 -19.93 -18.08
N GLN A 89 0.93 -20.64 -18.69
CA GLN A 89 1.12 -20.67 -20.14
C GLN A 89 1.65 -22.03 -20.59
N THR A 90 1.24 -22.46 -21.78
CA THR A 90 1.75 -23.66 -22.45
C THR A 90 1.99 -23.34 -23.92
N ALA A 91 3.22 -23.54 -24.38
CA ALA A 91 3.60 -23.42 -25.78
C ALA A 91 3.89 -24.82 -26.33
N ARG A 92 2.92 -25.38 -27.07
CA ARG A 92 3.09 -26.64 -27.81
C ARG A 92 3.45 -26.31 -29.26
N HIS A 93 4.67 -26.64 -29.66
CA HIS A 93 5.09 -26.54 -31.05
C HIS A 93 4.95 -27.91 -31.71
N TRP A 94 4.02 -28.02 -32.68
CA TRP A 94 3.81 -29.23 -33.46
C TRP A 94 4.53 -29.09 -34.80
N GLY A 95 5.57 -29.88 -35.03
CA GLY A 95 6.39 -29.82 -36.24
C GLY A 95 7.39 -28.65 -36.23
N GLY A 96 8.68 -28.98 -36.39
CA GLY A 96 9.76 -28.02 -36.54
C GLY A 96 10.57 -27.76 -35.28
N GLY A 97 11.45 -28.70 -34.91
CA GLY A 97 12.70 -28.51 -34.12
C GLY A 97 12.69 -27.75 -32.79
N ARG A 98 11.56 -27.21 -32.33
CA ARG A 98 11.44 -26.38 -31.13
C ARG A 98 10.93 -27.23 -29.97
N VAL A 99 11.60 -27.12 -28.83
CA VAL A 99 11.21 -27.82 -27.60
C VAL A 99 9.96 -27.16 -27.02
N PRO A 100 8.87 -27.90 -26.76
CA PRO A 100 7.69 -27.40 -26.04
C PRO A 100 8.07 -26.85 -24.66
N SER A 101 7.37 -25.82 -24.21
CA SER A 101 7.61 -25.23 -22.89
C SER A 101 6.33 -24.83 -22.19
N ALA A 102 6.36 -24.84 -20.88
CA ALA A 102 5.26 -24.40 -20.03
C ALA A 102 5.75 -23.42 -18.97
N THR A 103 4.82 -22.72 -18.34
CA THR A 103 5.09 -21.78 -17.26
C THR A 103 4.16 -22.04 -16.11
N VAL A 104 4.75 -22.33 -14.94
CA VAL A 104 4.07 -22.29 -13.66
C VAL A 104 4.15 -20.87 -13.10
N ALA A 105 3.04 -20.36 -12.60
CA ALA A 105 3.00 -19.13 -11.82
C ALA A 105 2.66 -19.47 -10.37
N ALA A 106 3.42 -18.90 -9.44
CA ALA A 106 3.15 -18.99 -8.01
C ALA A 106 2.35 -17.77 -7.56
N ARG A 107 1.45 -17.95 -6.58
CA ARG A 107 0.80 -16.79 -5.93
C ARG A 107 1.73 -16.19 -4.90
N GLU A 108 2.38 -17.03 -4.10
CA GLU A 108 3.41 -16.64 -3.15
C GLU A 108 4.72 -17.40 -3.43
N ALA A 109 5.85 -16.74 -3.21
CA ALA A 109 7.17 -17.34 -3.27
C ALA A 109 8.02 -16.86 -2.10
N VAL A 110 8.60 -17.77 -1.34
CA VAL A 110 9.48 -17.48 -0.20
C VAL A 110 10.89 -17.94 -0.53
N VAL A 111 11.86 -17.03 -0.41
CA VAL A 111 13.28 -17.38 -0.50
C VAL A 111 13.62 -18.23 0.72
N GLY A 112 14.05 -19.46 0.49
CA GLY A 112 14.25 -20.47 1.54
C GLY A 112 13.57 -21.79 1.22
N ILE A 113 13.97 -22.82 1.97
CA ILE A 113 13.40 -24.17 1.88
C ILE A 113 12.32 -24.30 2.95
N ARG A 114 11.10 -24.61 2.51
CA ARG A 114 10.01 -24.98 3.41
C ARG A 114 10.26 -26.38 4.00
N ARG A 115 10.07 -26.50 5.31
CA ARG A 115 9.96 -27.77 6.04
C ARG A 115 8.56 -28.34 6.00
N GLY A 116 8.48 -29.67 5.99
CA GLY A 116 7.22 -30.40 5.96
C GLY A 116 6.66 -30.53 4.55
N SER A 117 5.35 -30.78 4.45
CA SER A 117 4.70 -31.06 3.18
C SER A 117 4.67 -29.83 2.25
N LEU A 118 5.04 -30.03 0.99
CA LEU A 118 4.87 -29.00 -0.05
C LEU A 118 3.39 -28.72 -0.35
N ASP A 119 2.51 -29.70 -0.18
CA ASP A 119 1.08 -29.56 -0.49
C ASP A 119 0.31 -28.68 0.51
N ALA A 120 0.88 -28.41 1.69
CA ALA A 120 0.25 -27.55 2.67
C ALA A 120 0.18 -26.09 2.17
N PRO A 121 -0.80 -25.28 2.58
CA PRO A 121 -0.81 -23.85 2.26
C PRO A 121 0.35 -23.12 2.96
N LEU A 122 0.72 -21.93 2.48
CA LEU A 122 1.62 -21.04 3.20
C LEU A 122 0.86 -20.39 4.36
N LEU A 123 1.20 -20.80 5.58
CA LEU A 123 0.79 -20.14 6.80
C LEU A 123 2.05 -19.62 7.49
N VAL A 124 2.00 -18.40 7.99
CA VAL A 124 3.13 -17.73 8.64
C VAL A 124 2.64 -17.06 9.91
N ARG A 125 3.46 -17.10 10.97
CA ARG A 125 3.12 -16.42 12.22
C ARG A 125 3.30 -14.91 12.16
N ALA A 126 4.37 -14.44 11.50
CA ALA A 126 4.64 -13.02 11.37
C ALA A 126 4.99 -12.62 9.92
N LEU A 127 4.54 -11.42 9.55
CA LEU A 127 4.82 -10.79 8.26
C LEU A 127 5.31 -9.36 8.49
N ARG A 128 6.39 -8.99 7.81
CA ARG A 128 6.97 -7.66 7.81
C ARG A 128 6.87 -7.05 6.41
N SER A 129 6.47 -5.79 6.34
CA SER A 129 6.37 -5.01 5.11
C SER A 129 7.23 -3.76 5.20
N HIS A 130 7.84 -3.42 4.07
CA HIS A 130 8.35 -2.08 3.79
C HIS A 130 7.34 -1.37 2.89
N ALA A 131 7.00 -0.13 3.21
CA ALA A 131 6.09 0.70 2.42
C ALA A 131 6.62 2.13 2.36
N ASP A 132 6.25 2.86 1.31
CA ASP A 132 6.56 4.29 1.22
C ASP A 132 5.93 5.06 2.39
N GLY A 133 6.51 6.21 2.75
CA GLY A 133 5.91 7.12 3.71
C GLY A 133 5.94 6.68 5.16
N LEU A 134 6.35 5.44 5.48
CA LEU A 134 6.46 4.99 6.87
C LEU A 134 7.48 5.82 7.65
N SER A 135 8.68 6.04 7.10
CA SER A 135 9.71 6.84 7.74
C SER A 135 9.28 8.31 7.90
N GLU A 136 8.62 8.87 6.89
CA GLU A 136 8.12 10.25 6.91
C GLU A 136 6.99 10.44 7.91
N TRP A 137 6.10 9.46 8.03
CA TRP A 137 4.97 9.51 8.95
C TRP A 137 5.40 9.30 10.41
N THR A 138 6.28 8.33 10.67
CA THR A 138 6.71 8.04 12.05
C THR A 138 7.77 9.00 12.57
N GLY A 139 8.59 9.57 11.67
CA GLY A 139 9.76 10.37 12.06
C GLY A 139 10.88 9.55 12.72
N PHE A 140 10.76 8.22 12.74
CA PHE A 140 11.76 7.33 13.34
C PHE A 140 13.08 7.38 12.56
N LYS A 141 14.18 7.44 13.29
CA LYS A 141 15.55 7.44 12.74
C LYS A 141 16.39 6.43 13.49
N ALA A 142 17.08 5.57 12.75
CA ALA A 142 17.99 4.58 13.35
C ALA A 142 19.36 5.19 13.63
N SER A 143 19.74 6.23 12.88
CA SER A 143 21.08 6.81 12.91
C SER A 143 21.14 8.16 13.63
N ASP A 144 22.22 8.33 14.40
CA ASP A 144 22.63 9.61 14.98
C ASP A 144 24.09 9.93 14.61
N TRP A 145 24.40 11.22 14.47
CA TRP A 145 25.66 11.71 13.92
C TRP A 145 26.24 12.84 14.78
N GLU A 146 27.36 12.56 15.43
CA GLU A 146 28.04 13.52 16.30
C GLU A 146 29.35 14.01 15.64
N PRO A 147 29.37 15.23 15.07
CA PRO A 147 30.59 15.81 14.53
C PRO A 147 31.47 16.39 15.64
N THR A 148 32.74 16.00 15.67
CA THR A 148 33.76 16.67 16.48
C THR A 148 34.42 17.78 15.67
N LEU A 149 34.43 19.01 16.18
CA LEU A 149 35.04 20.16 15.51
C LEU A 149 36.51 20.34 15.95
N ASN A 150 37.33 20.96 15.09
CA ASN A 150 38.66 21.44 15.45
C ASN A 150 38.62 22.89 15.98
N GLU A 151 39.79 23.40 16.36
CA GLU A 151 39.97 24.77 16.90
C GLU A 151 39.51 25.89 15.96
N HIS A 152 39.33 25.60 14.66
CA HIS A 152 38.89 26.55 13.64
C HIS A 152 37.40 26.37 13.29
N GLY A 153 36.65 25.60 14.08
CA GLY A 153 35.23 25.32 13.84
C GLY A 153 34.96 24.39 12.64
N ARG A 154 35.97 23.68 12.14
CA ARG A 154 35.81 22.71 11.03
C ARG A 154 35.64 21.29 11.56
N ILE A 155 34.80 20.50 10.92
CA ILE A 155 34.61 19.08 11.27
C ILE A 155 35.95 18.33 11.14
N ARG A 156 36.37 17.69 12.24
CA ARG A 156 37.59 16.87 12.35
C ARG A 156 37.28 15.39 12.28
N SER A 157 36.23 14.96 12.94
CA SER A 157 35.76 13.56 12.98
C SER A 157 34.24 13.54 13.09
N ILE A 158 33.66 12.41 12.73
CA ILE A 158 32.23 12.14 12.87
C ILE A 158 32.12 10.76 13.51
N THR A 159 31.37 10.67 14.61
CA THR A 159 30.93 9.39 15.17
C THR A 159 29.50 9.17 14.70
N ALA A 160 29.24 8.01 14.10
CA ALA A 160 27.92 7.61 13.69
C ALA A 160 27.49 6.39 14.50
N THR A 161 26.34 6.49 15.15
CA THR A 161 25.73 5.41 15.92
C THR A 161 24.44 5.01 15.21
N VAL A 162 24.25 3.71 15.00
CA VAL A 162 23.05 3.18 14.35
C VAL A 162 22.46 2.10 15.22
N GLU A 163 21.24 2.33 15.71
CA GLU A 163 20.56 1.46 16.66
C GLU A 163 19.12 1.23 16.21
N THR A 164 18.62 0.02 16.46
CA THR A 164 17.20 -0.27 16.26
C THR A 164 16.41 0.37 17.41
N LEU A 165 15.52 1.30 17.08
CA LEU A 165 14.64 1.97 18.05
C LEU A 165 13.67 0.99 18.72
N GLU A 166 13.17 1.40 19.88
CA GLU A 166 12.10 0.71 20.59
C GLU A 166 10.85 0.56 19.70
N GLU A 167 10.19 -0.59 19.84
CA GLU A 167 9.02 -0.95 19.07
C GLU A 167 7.81 -0.09 19.47
N PHE A 168 7.14 0.50 18.47
CA PHE A 168 5.81 1.08 18.67
C PHE A 168 4.75 0.06 18.25
N SER A 169 3.89 -0.35 19.17
CA SER A 169 2.92 -1.43 18.94
C SER A 169 1.50 -1.08 19.34
N TRP A 170 0.53 -1.67 18.63
CA TRP A 170 -0.90 -1.60 18.92
C TRP A 170 -1.60 -2.90 18.50
N THR A 171 -2.87 -3.05 18.88
CA THR A 171 -3.67 -4.22 18.50
C THR A 171 -4.62 -3.89 17.34
N GLN A 172 -4.70 -4.76 16.35
CA GLN A 172 -5.57 -4.58 15.19
C GLN A 172 -6.26 -5.90 14.84
N GLY A 173 -7.49 -6.05 15.35
CA GLY A 173 -8.18 -7.34 15.36
C GLY A 173 -7.40 -8.33 16.23
N ASP A 174 -7.09 -9.50 15.68
CA ASP A 174 -6.30 -10.54 16.36
C ASP A 174 -4.78 -10.36 16.18
N ALA A 175 -4.33 -9.36 15.40
CA ALA A 175 -2.92 -9.13 15.14
C ALA A 175 -2.34 -8.08 16.10
N ARG A 176 -1.17 -8.36 16.66
CA ARG A 176 -0.27 -7.31 17.17
C ARG A 176 0.46 -6.69 16.00
N MET A 177 0.32 -5.37 15.86
CA MET A 177 1.03 -4.58 14.86
C MET A 177 2.25 -3.91 15.52
N THR A 178 3.36 -3.82 14.81
CA THR A 178 4.59 -3.19 15.29
C THR A 178 5.23 -2.34 14.20
N LEU A 179 5.68 -1.14 14.58
CA LEU A 179 6.58 -0.28 13.81
C LEU A 179 7.96 -0.28 14.47
N THR A 180 8.99 -0.51 13.67
CA THR A 180 10.39 -0.43 14.13
C THR A 180 11.31 -0.01 12.99
N THR A 181 12.46 0.54 13.34
CA THR A 181 13.52 0.90 12.39
C THR A 181 14.28 -0.35 11.94
N HIS A 182 14.52 -0.44 10.63
CA HIS A 182 15.41 -1.43 10.02
C HIS A 182 16.56 -0.69 9.34
N TRP A 183 17.78 -1.17 9.52
CA TRP A 183 18.96 -0.57 8.91
C TRP A 183 19.92 -1.63 8.37
N GLU A 184 20.64 -1.27 7.31
CA GLU A 184 21.65 -2.12 6.69
C GLU A 184 22.91 -1.30 6.38
N GLY A 185 24.06 -1.83 6.81
CA GLY A 185 25.36 -1.26 6.44
C GLY A 185 25.79 -1.72 5.05
N ARG A 186 26.09 -0.80 4.14
CA ARG A 186 26.63 -1.15 2.82
C ARG A 186 28.15 -1.14 2.83
N ASN A 187 28.72 -2.34 2.76
CA ASN A 187 30.16 -2.52 2.58
C ASN A 187 30.47 -2.70 1.09
N GLY A 188 31.27 -1.80 0.49
CA GLY A 188 31.66 -1.94 -0.92
C GLY A 188 32.06 -0.65 -1.64
N ARG A 189 31.88 0.51 -1.01
CA ARG A 189 32.39 1.80 -1.48
C ARG A 189 33.17 2.47 -0.36
N ALA A 190 34.13 3.34 -0.70
CA ALA A 190 34.81 4.16 0.30
C ALA A 190 33.81 5.08 1.01
N GLY A 191 33.84 5.11 2.34
CA GLY A 191 32.94 5.92 3.18
C GLY A 191 31.90 5.10 3.94
N LEU A 192 31.25 5.73 4.92
CA LEU A 192 30.17 5.12 5.71
C LEU A 192 28.84 5.26 4.97
N HIS A 193 28.19 4.14 4.67
CA HIS A 193 26.89 4.08 4.01
C HIS A 193 25.95 3.23 4.85
N VAL A 194 24.90 3.86 5.36
CA VAL A 194 23.86 3.22 6.18
C VAL A 194 22.54 3.52 5.49
N ASP A 195 21.84 2.47 5.09
CA ASP A 195 20.45 2.59 4.65
C ASP A 195 19.57 2.37 5.87
N GLU A 196 18.66 3.31 6.15
CA GLU A 196 17.66 3.19 7.21
C GLU A 196 16.25 3.22 6.62
N SER A 197 15.33 2.50 7.24
CA SER A 197 13.93 2.45 6.85
C SER A 197 13.06 2.11 8.06
N VAL A 198 11.75 2.31 7.94
CA VAL A 198 10.78 1.86 8.94
C VAL A 198 9.99 0.69 8.35
N THR A 199 9.76 -0.32 9.18
CA THR A 199 9.01 -1.53 8.81
C THR A 199 7.73 -1.64 9.60
N LEU A 200 6.70 -2.16 8.95
CA LEU A 200 5.43 -2.53 9.57
C LEU A 200 5.37 -4.06 9.68
N ALA A 201 5.24 -4.58 10.89
CA ALA A 201 5.10 -6.00 11.15
C ALA A 201 3.73 -6.33 11.76
N SER A 202 3.24 -7.54 11.48
CA SER A 202 2.10 -8.14 12.16
C SER A 202 2.45 -9.53 12.68
N ASP A 203 2.00 -9.85 13.89
CA ASP A 203 2.09 -11.16 14.54
C ASP A 203 0.71 -11.54 15.09
N PHE A 204 0.16 -12.68 14.68
CA PHE A 204 -1.15 -13.19 15.13
C PHE A 204 -1.06 -14.15 16.32
N GLY A 205 0.15 -14.45 16.82
CA GLY A 205 0.40 -15.50 17.82
C GLY A 205 0.31 -16.93 17.25
N GLU A 206 -0.54 -17.14 16.25
CA GLU A 206 -0.70 -18.38 15.48
C GLU A 206 -0.40 -18.14 14.00
N SER A 207 0.00 -19.19 13.26
CA SER A 207 0.26 -19.07 11.83
C SER A 207 -1.02 -18.80 11.04
N ARG A 208 -1.04 -17.71 10.26
CA ARG A 208 -2.16 -17.27 9.42
C ARG A 208 -1.74 -17.13 7.96
N SER A 209 -2.71 -16.93 7.07
CA SER A 209 -2.38 -16.76 5.65
C SER A 209 -1.72 -15.40 5.42
N VAL A 210 -0.84 -15.32 4.42
CA VAL A 210 -0.23 -14.04 3.99
C VAL A 210 -1.30 -12.98 3.68
N GLU A 211 -2.46 -13.38 3.16
CA GLU A 211 -3.56 -12.46 2.85
C GLU A 211 -4.16 -11.83 4.12
N ASP A 212 -4.24 -12.57 5.23
CA ASP A 212 -4.75 -12.05 6.50
C ASP A 212 -3.82 -10.96 7.06
N HIS A 213 -2.50 -11.20 7.02
CA HIS A 213 -1.48 -10.21 7.39
C HIS A 213 -1.55 -8.98 6.50
N LEU A 214 -1.59 -9.17 5.17
CA LEU A 214 -1.67 -8.06 4.22
C LEU A 214 -2.98 -7.29 4.34
N ALA A 215 -4.09 -7.92 4.70
CA ALA A 215 -5.32 -7.22 5.00
C ALA A 215 -5.13 -6.22 6.15
N GLN A 216 -4.38 -6.58 7.20
CA GLN A 216 -4.06 -5.64 8.28
C GLN A 216 -3.09 -4.54 7.81
N HIS A 217 -2.06 -4.89 7.05
CA HIS A 217 -1.09 -3.91 6.55
C HIS A 217 -1.75 -2.90 5.59
N ARG A 218 -2.73 -3.34 4.80
CA ARG A 218 -3.49 -2.46 3.89
C ARG A 218 -4.32 -1.43 4.64
N LYS A 219 -4.77 -1.69 5.88
CA LYS A 219 -5.45 -0.66 6.69
C LYS A 219 -4.50 0.50 7.01
N VAL A 220 -3.26 0.19 7.41
CA VAL A 220 -2.22 1.20 7.63
C VAL A 220 -1.85 1.90 6.33
N ARG A 221 -1.66 1.16 5.24
CA ARG A 221 -1.38 1.78 3.92
C ARG A 221 -2.49 2.74 3.49
N SER A 222 -3.76 2.36 3.62
CA SER A 222 -4.90 3.23 3.30
C SER A 222 -4.93 4.48 4.16
N LEU A 223 -4.53 4.37 5.43
CA LEU A 223 -4.32 5.54 6.29
C LEU A 223 -3.25 6.46 5.71
N LEU A 224 -2.06 5.93 5.40
CA LEU A 224 -0.95 6.70 4.83
C LEU A 224 -1.34 7.37 3.51
N VAL A 225 -2.10 6.69 2.65
CA VAL A 225 -2.63 7.28 1.40
C VAL A 225 -3.47 8.52 1.68
N LEU A 226 -4.31 8.50 2.72
CA LEU A 226 -5.13 9.65 3.10
C LEU A 226 -4.32 10.74 3.81
N ILE A 227 -3.36 10.36 4.64
CA ILE A 227 -2.42 11.29 5.30
C ILE A 227 -1.65 12.07 4.25
N PHE A 228 -1.05 11.40 3.26
CA PHE A 228 -0.20 12.06 2.27
C PHE A 228 -0.95 12.54 1.01
N GLY A 229 -2.21 12.12 0.83
CA GLY A 229 -3.03 12.49 -0.33
C GLY A 229 -2.48 11.96 -1.65
N ARG A 230 -1.82 10.79 -1.64
CA ARG A 230 -1.18 10.20 -2.83
C ARG A 230 -0.97 8.69 -2.67
N GLY A 231 -0.59 8.03 -3.76
CA GLY A 231 -0.29 6.61 -3.77
C GLY A 231 0.88 6.25 -2.84
N ILE A 232 0.67 5.25 -1.99
CA ILE A 232 1.65 4.66 -1.08
C ILE A 232 1.70 3.17 -1.37
N TYR A 233 2.89 2.65 -1.69
CA TYR A 233 3.04 1.32 -2.25
C TYR A 233 3.88 0.43 -1.32
N PHE A 234 3.53 -0.85 -1.25
CA PHE A 234 4.42 -1.83 -0.62
C PHE A 234 5.63 -2.11 -1.51
N ARG A 235 6.82 -2.12 -0.90
CA ARG A 235 8.11 -2.29 -1.58
C ARG A 235 8.72 -3.66 -1.39
N LYS A 236 8.54 -4.23 -0.21
CA LYS A 236 9.12 -5.53 0.14
C LYS A 236 8.27 -6.18 1.22
N HIS A 237 8.19 -7.51 1.16
CA HIS A 237 7.64 -8.31 2.23
C HIS A 237 8.65 -9.35 2.68
N GLU A 238 8.56 -9.69 3.96
CA GLU A 238 9.33 -10.76 4.58
C GLU A 238 8.42 -11.51 5.54
N VAL A 239 8.69 -12.79 5.71
CA VAL A 239 7.94 -13.66 6.61
C VAL A 239 8.85 -14.30 7.62
N LYS A 240 8.26 -14.69 8.74
CA LYS A 240 8.96 -15.36 9.82
C LYS A 240 8.06 -16.44 10.39
N ASP A 241 8.51 -17.68 10.23
CA ASP A 241 7.79 -18.88 10.65
C ASP A 241 8.77 -20.04 10.83
N GLU A 242 8.45 -20.97 11.73
CA GLU A 242 9.27 -22.14 12.05
C GLU A 242 9.48 -23.06 10.83
N ALA A 243 8.56 -23.02 9.86
CA ALA A 243 8.66 -23.77 8.61
C ALA A 243 9.90 -23.41 7.77
N PHE A 244 10.60 -22.31 8.05
CA PHE A 244 11.78 -21.85 7.29
C PHE A 244 13.07 -21.75 8.11
N GLY A 245 13.09 -22.28 9.35
CA GLY A 245 14.28 -22.20 10.21
C GLY A 245 15.47 -23.09 9.80
N PRO A 246 16.66 -22.91 10.42
CA PRO A 246 17.86 -23.73 10.17
C PRO A 246 17.79 -25.13 10.79
N GLU A 247 18.18 -26.18 10.05
CA GLU A 247 18.00 -27.61 10.42
C GLU A 247 18.61 -28.01 11.78
N SER A 248 19.57 -27.23 12.28
CA SER A 248 20.39 -27.58 13.46
C SER A 248 19.88 -27.04 14.80
N LEU A 249 18.71 -26.40 14.87
CA LEU A 249 18.12 -26.03 16.16
C LEU A 249 17.53 -27.30 16.79
N SER A 250 18.18 -27.79 17.84
CA SER A 250 17.74 -28.91 18.69
C SER A 250 16.28 -28.77 19.12
N ASP A 251 15.64 -29.88 19.52
CA ASP A 251 14.25 -30.02 19.99
C ASP A 251 13.81 -29.08 21.15
N ASP A 252 14.65 -28.18 21.62
CA ASP A 252 14.23 -27.05 22.44
C ASP A 252 13.62 -25.99 21.51
N GLU A 253 12.29 -25.83 21.58
CA GLU A 253 11.46 -24.96 20.74
C GLU A 253 12.23 -23.76 20.15
N PRO A 254 12.34 -23.66 18.80
CA PRO A 254 12.98 -22.51 18.18
C PRO A 254 12.16 -21.25 18.53
N ARG A 255 12.65 -20.46 19.48
CA ARG A 255 12.07 -19.15 19.76
C ARG A 255 12.08 -18.36 18.46
N LEU A 256 10.91 -17.91 18.01
CA LEU A 256 10.80 -17.11 16.78
C LEU A 256 11.83 -15.98 16.76
N SER A 257 12.15 -15.34 17.88
CA SER A 257 13.19 -14.30 17.94
C SER A 257 14.53 -14.69 17.31
N LEU A 258 14.89 -15.98 17.27
CA LEU A 258 16.12 -16.52 16.69
C LEU A 258 16.04 -16.83 15.19
N LEU A 259 14.85 -16.79 14.58
CA LEU A 259 14.68 -17.06 13.15
C LEU A 259 14.92 -15.80 12.31
N ASP A 260 15.54 -15.99 11.16
CA ASP A 260 15.75 -14.92 10.18
C ASP A 260 14.48 -14.65 9.38
N TRP A 261 14.28 -13.37 9.04
CA TRP A 261 13.23 -12.94 8.11
C TRP A 261 13.54 -13.45 6.70
N GLN A 262 12.60 -14.17 6.10
CA GLN A 262 12.72 -14.70 4.75
C GLN A 262 11.99 -13.81 3.76
N HIS A 263 12.63 -13.49 2.64
CA HIS A 263 12.00 -12.66 1.62
C HIS A 263 10.77 -13.34 1.01
N LEU A 264 9.66 -12.59 0.95
CA LEU A 264 8.39 -13.02 0.36
C LEU A 264 8.08 -12.16 -0.86
N VAL A 265 7.82 -12.82 -1.99
CA VAL A 265 7.15 -12.23 -3.14
C VAL A 265 5.70 -12.72 -3.18
N THR A 266 4.76 -11.79 -3.28
CA THR A 266 3.33 -12.10 -3.41
C THR A 266 2.73 -11.40 -4.62
N ARG A 267 1.93 -12.14 -5.38
CA ARG A 267 1.24 -11.62 -6.56
C ARG A 267 0.28 -10.48 -6.23
N SER A 268 -0.20 -10.38 -4.98
CA SER A 268 -1.17 -9.35 -4.59
C SER A 268 -0.56 -7.95 -4.47
N THR A 269 0.77 -7.83 -4.31
CA THR A 269 1.47 -6.54 -4.17
C THR A 269 2.63 -6.35 -5.14
N VAL A 270 3.02 -7.36 -5.94
CA VAL A 270 4.16 -7.25 -6.87
C VAL A 270 4.08 -6.04 -7.81
N ARG A 271 2.87 -5.70 -8.29
CA ARG A 271 2.64 -4.52 -9.14
C ARG A 271 2.95 -3.20 -8.44
N GLU A 272 2.77 -3.16 -7.12
CA GLU A 272 3.00 -1.96 -6.32
C GLU A 272 4.50 -1.61 -6.32
N GLN A 273 5.37 -2.62 -6.29
CA GLN A 273 6.83 -2.46 -6.24
C GLN A 273 7.39 -1.67 -7.42
N SER A 274 6.76 -1.76 -8.58
CA SER A 274 7.19 -1.10 -9.83
C SER A 274 6.73 0.35 -9.97
N ASN A 275 5.85 0.84 -9.10
CA ASN A 275 5.43 2.24 -9.13
C ASN A 275 6.59 3.14 -8.70
N ALA A 276 6.63 4.37 -9.18
CA ALA A 276 7.64 5.34 -8.74
C ALA A 276 7.55 5.55 -7.21
N THR A 277 8.69 5.66 -6.55
CA THR A 277 8.75 6.05 -5.13
C THR A 277 8.36 7.52 -5.01
N PRO A 278 7.37 7.87 -4.16
CA PRO A 278 7.04 9.27 -3.92
C PRO A 278 8.23 10.04 -3.34
N ASP A 279 8.39 11.29 -3.72
CA ASP A 279 9.42 12.18 -3.16
C ASP A 279 9.17 12.41 -1.66
N SER A 280 10.16 12.09 -0.83
CA SER A 280 10.12 12.27 0.63
C SER A 280 9.86 13.72 1.06
N ASN A 281 10.36 14.72 0.34
CA ASN A 281 10.10 16.13 0.67
C ASN A 281 8.63 16.47 0.44
N LEU A 282 8.04 15.95 -0.64
CA LEU A 282 6.62 16.13 -0.91
C LEU A 282 5.75 15.39 0.12
N LEU A 283 6.14 14.19 0.55
CA LEU A 283 5.45 13.47 1.62
C LEU A 283 5.44 14.27 2.93
N ARG A 284 6.58 14.85 3.32
CA ARG A 284 6.68 15.68 4.54
C ARG A 284 5.85 16.95 4.45
N ARG A 285 5.75 17.57 3.27
CA ARG A 285 4.95 18.78 3.05
C ARG A 285 3.44 18.48 3.04
N ASP A 286 3.03 17.41 2.36
CA ASP A 286 1.61 17.13 2.10
C ASP A 286 0.94 16.27 3.19
N GLY A 287 1.72 15.75 4.14
CA GLY A 287 1.25 14.94 5.26
C GLY A 287 0.37 15.74 6.22
N LEU A 288 -0.84 15.26 6.48
CA LEU A 288 -1.80 15.95 7.36
C LEU A 288 -1.53 15.75 8.86
N VAL A 289 -0.88 14.65 9.24
CA VAL A 289 -0.68 14.24 10.63
C VAL A 289 0.52 13.28 10.74
N GLY A 290 1.32 13.41 11.79
CA GLY A 290 2.43 12.49 12.11
C GLY A 290 2.02 11.41 13.12
N LEU A 291 2.84 10.37 13.29
CA LEU A 291 2.58 9.33 14.30
C LEU A 291 2.54 9.91 15.72
N ALA A 292 3.37 10.92 16.00
CA ALA A 292 3.43 11.57 17.32
C ALA A 292 2.10 12.20 17.75
N ASP A 293 1.25 12.56 16.78
CA ASP A 293 -0.06 13.15 17.04
C ASP A 293 -1.14 12.06 17.25
N VAL A 294 -0.86 10.81 16.88
CA VAL A 294 -1.84 9.70 16.88
C VAL A 294 -1.61 8.78 18.07
N GLU A 295 -2.56 8.77 19.00
CA GLU A 295 -2.56 7.81 20.10
C GLU A 295 -2.82 6.38 19.60
N VAL A 296 -2.34 5.39 20.36
CA VAL A 296 -2.58 3.95 20.11
C VAL A 296 -4.08 3.68 19.88
N GLY A 297 -4.96 4.20 20.74
CA GLY A 297 -6.41 4.03 20.60
C GLY A 297 -7.00 4.64 19.31
N GLY A 298 -6.34 5.63 18.70
CA GLY A 298 -6.67 6.14 17.37
C GLY A 298 -6.42 5.10 16.28
N LEU A 299 -5.26 4.44 16.31
CA LEU A 299 -4.92 3.36 15.36
C LEU A 299 -5.81 2.12 15.54
N GLU A 300 -6.14 1.77 16.79
CA GLU A 300 -7.04 0.65 17.07
C GLU A 300 -8.48 0.93 16.59
N ARG A 301 -8.96 2.18 16.69
CA ARG A 301 -10.23 2.59 16.08
C ARG A 301 -10.16 2.58 14.56
N TRP A 302 -9.10 3.14 13.98
CA TRP A 302 -8.89 3.10 12.54
C TRP A 302 -8.92 1.68 11.99
N ALA A 303 -8.33 0.72 12.70
CA ALA A 303 -8.36 -0.69 12.34
C ALA A 303 -9.78 -1.29 12.19
N GLN A 304 -10.78 -0.72 12.86
CA GLN A 304 -12.18 -1.16 12.81
C GLN A 304 -13.01 -0.37 11.79
N LEU A 305 -12.56 0.82 11.38
CA LEU A 305 -13.30 1.69 10.45
C LEU A 305 -13.57 1.05 9.09
N PRO A 306 -12.64 0.32 8.43
CA PRO A 306 -12.88 -0.22 7.10
C PRO A 306 -14.14 -1.08 6.94
N ASP A 307 -14.69 -1.64 8.02
CA ASP A 307 -15.93 -2.43 7.94
C ASP A 307 -17.17 -1.55 7.78
N GLN A 308 -17.18 -0.36 8.39
CA GLN A 308 -18.31 0.59 8.35
C GLN A 308 -18.09 1.70 7.31
N TRP A 309 -16.84 2.14 7.17
CA TRP A 309 -16.40 3.25 6.33
C TRP A 309 -15.81 2.80 5.00
N LYS A 310 -15.96 1.52 4.61
CA LYS A 310 -15.47 1.01 3.32
C LYS A 310 -15.82 1.93 2.15
N ARG A 311 -17.09 2.36 2.08
CA ARG A 311 -17.61 3.24 1.03
C ARG A 311 -17.11 4.69 1.13
N VAL A 312 -16.61 5.09 2.29
CA VAL A 312 -15.95 6.38 2.49
C VAL A 312 -14.48 6.31 2.05
N ILE A 313 -13.77 5.25 2.44
CA ILE A 313 -12.32 5.15 2.27
C ILE A 313 -11.93 4.68 0.86
N ASP A 314 -12.52 3.58 0.39
CA ASP A 314 -12.05 2.86 -0.80
C ASP A 314 -12.08 3.70 -2.09
N PRO A 315 -13.12 4.51 -2.39
CA PRO A 315 -13.15 5.30 -3.62
C PRO A 315 -11.99 6.29 -3.71
N THR A 316 -11.74 7.02 -2.62
CA THR A 316 -10.68 8.03 -2.56
C THR A 316 -9.29 7.40 -2.49
N VAL A 317 -9.10 6.33 -1.71
CA VAL A 317 -7.82 5.59 -1.70
C VAL A 317 -7.54 4.98 -3.08
N GLY A 318 -8.54 4.37 -3.71
CA GLY A 318 -8.42 3.79 -5.04
C GLY A 318 -8.13 4.81 -6.14
N LEU A 319 -8.63 6.05 -6.00
CA LEU A 319 -8.29 7.19 -6.86
C LEU A 319 -6.83 7.60 -6.67
N LEU A 320 -6.41 7.84 -5.43
CA LEU A 320 -5.07 8.34 -5.09
C LEU A 320 -3.95 7.36 -5.45
N MET A 321 -4.25 6.07 -5.49
CA MET A 321 -3.32 5.02 -5.91
C MET A 321 -3.09 4.95 -7.43
N ARG A 322 -3.83 5.72 -8.24
CA ARG A 322 -3.66 5.80 -9.70
C ARG A 322 -2.63 6.88 -10.05
N GLU A 323 -1.81 6.63 -11.07
CA GLU A 323 -0.75 7.57 -11.46
C GLU A 323 -1.28 8.92 -11.97
N ARG A 324 -2.40 8.92 -12.72
CA ARG A 324 -2.92 10.12 -13.40
C ARG A 324 -4.45 10.09 -13.53
N PRO A 325 -5.20 10.33 -12.45
CA PRO A 325 -6.65 10.48 -12.55
C PRO A 325 -7.00 11.77 -13.30
N THR A 326 -8.11 11.77 -14.05
CA THR A 326 -8.66 13.01 -14.62
C THR A 326 -9.33 13.84 -13.53
N VAL A 327 -9.58 15.12 -13.78
CA VAL A 327 -10.24 16.00 -12.80
C VAL A 327 -11.66 15.54 -12.49
N GLU A 328 -12.36 14.99 -13.48
CA GLU A 328 -13.69 14.40 -13.32
C GLU A 328 -13.66 13.14 -12.46
N ASP A 329 -12.65 12.27 -12.66
CA ASP A 329 -12.44 11.09 -11.83
C ASP A 329 -12.21 11.47 -10.36
N VAL A 330 -11.48 12.56 -10.11
CA VAL A 330 -11.27 13.10 -8.77
C VAL A 330 -12.60 13.53 -8.15
N VAL A 331 -13.39 14.34 -8.86
CA VAL A 331 -14.70 14.80 -8.36
C VAL A 331 -15.65 13.62 -8.14
N ILE A 332 -15.78 12.70 -9.08
CA ILE A 332 -16.67 11.53 -8.95
C ILE A 332 -16.27 10.68 -7.75
N SER A 333 -15.00 10.30 -7.64
CA SER A 333 -14.54 9.36 -6.61
C SER A 333 -14.62 9.97 -5.20
N THR A 334 -14.24 11.25 -5.06
CA THR A 334 -14.33 11.95 -3.78
C THR A 334 -15.77 12.24 -3.39
N ASN A 335 -16.67 12.54 -4.33
CA ASN A 335 -18.09 12.76 -4.01
C ASN A 335 -18.81 11.46 -3.60
N LEU A 336 -18.42 10.30 -4.14
CA LEU A 336 -18.90 9.00 -3.61
C LEU A 336 -18.49 8.82 -2.14
N SER A 337 -17.25 9.19 -1.80
CA SER A 337 -16.77 9.17 -0.42
C SER A 337 -17.52 10.17 0.48
N LEU A 338 -17.74 11.40 0.02
CA LEU A 338 -18.46 12.45 0.77
C LEU A 338 -19.93 12.09 0.98
N GLU A 339 -20.61 11.53 -0.03
CA GLU A 339 -21.99 11.08 0.09
C GLU A 339 -22.10 9.96 1.14
N ALA A 340 -21.20 8.97 1.08
CA ALA A 340 -21.15 7.89 2.07
C ALA A 340 -20.86 8.42 3.49
N ALA A 341 -19.92 9.36 3.64
CA ALA A 341 -19.58 9.95 4.93
C ALA A 341 -20.73 10.79 5.49
N GLY A 342 -21.38 11.61 4.66
CA GLY A 342 -22.51 12.45 5.07
C GLY A 342 -23.69 11.65 5.60
N HIS A 343 -23.89 10.42 5.11
CA HIS A 343 -24.87 9.48 5.67
C HIS A 343 -24.53 8.96 7.07
N LEU A 344 -23.24 8.86 7.41
CA LEU A 344 -22.77 8.38 8.70
C LEU A 344 -22.64 9.51 9.73
N LEU A 345 -22.41 10.73 9.26
CA LEU A 345 -22.23 11.91 10.11
C LEU A 345 -23.57 12.46 10.63
N PRO A 346 -23.57 13.07 11.83
CA PRO A 346 -24.74 13.76 12.36
C PRO A 346 -25.13 14.97 11.49
N PRO A 347 -26.37 15.48 11.64
CA PRO A 347 -26.80 16.68 10.94
C PRO A 347 -25.90 17.89 11.21
N ALA A 348 -25.71 18.73 10.20
CA ALA A 348 -24.91 19.95 10.29
C ALA A 348 -25.77 21.18 10.60
N PRO A 349 -25.17 22.27 11.12
CA PRO A 349 -25.85 23.56 11.22
C PRO A 349 -26.34 24.06 9.85
N ASN A 350 -27.55 24.60 9.81
CA ASN A 350 -28.22 25.15 8.61
C ASN A 350 -28.43 24.12 7.48
N GLU A 351 -28.49 22.83 7.81
CA GLU A 351 -28.64 21.76 6.83
C GLU A 351 -29.94 21.88 6.01
N GLU A 352 -31.00 22.41 6.60
CA GLU A 352 -32.30 22.66 5.96
C GLU A 352 -32.19 23.50 4.69
N GLU A 353 -31.18 24.39 4.57
CA GLU A 353 -30.94 25.20 3.38
C GLU A 353 -30.52 24.36 2.16
N THR A 354 -29.99 23.16 2.39
CA THR A 354 -29.55 22.24 1.33
C THR A 354 -30.57 21.14 1.02
N CYS A 355 -31.64 21.05 1.82
CA CYS A 355 -32.69 20.06 1.67
C CYS A 355 -33.77 20.48 0.67
N VAL A 356 -34.25 19.53 -0.14
CA VAL A 356 -35.44 19.74 -0.97
C VAL A 356 -36.66 19.78 -0.06
N GLY A 357 -37.49 20.82 -0.20
CA GLY A 357 -38.67 21.02 0.64
C GLY A 357 -38.33 21.16 2.13
N GLY A 358 -37.11 21.57 2.46
CA GLY A 358 -36.62 21.75 3.83
C GLY A 358 -36.44 20.46 4.65
N THR A 359 -36.69 19.29 4.07
CA THR A 359 -36.71 18.02 4.82
C THR A 359 -35.99 16.86 4.15
N ARG A 360 -35.89 16.85 2.81
CA ARG A 360 -35.24 15.76 2.08
C ARG A 360 -33.78 16.11 1.77
N PRO A 361 -32.80 15.38 2.33
CA PRO A 361 -31.39 15.60 2.03
C PRO A 361 -31.05 15.46 0.55
N THR A 362 -30.09 16.25 0.11
CA THR A 362 -29.52 16.21 -1.26
C THR A 362 -28.02 15.91 -1.21
N THR A 363 -27.37 15.81 -2.37
CA THR A 363 -25.90 15.74 -2.43
C THR A 363 -25.24 16.91 -1.70
N ALA A 364 -25.77 18.14 -1.84
CA ALA A 364 -25.25 19.30 -1.12
C ALA A 364 -25.38 19.13 0.40
N THR A 365 -26.44 18.48 0.87
CA THR A 365 -26.63 18.16 2.29
C THR A 365 -25.52 17.25 2.83
N TRP A 366 -25.22 16.17 2.11
CA TRP A 366 -24.18 15.24 2.52
C TRP A 366 -22.79 15.86 2.51
N VAL A 367 -22.50 16.69 1.50
CA VAL A 367 -21.25 17.46 1.42
C VAL A 367 -21.16 18.47 2.57
N LEU A 368 -22.24 19.17 2.89
CA LEU A 368 -22.28 20.15 3.99
C LEU A 368 -21.92 19.49 5.33
N ARG A 369 -22.44 18.30 5.62
CA ARG A 369 -22.08 17.55 6.83
C ARG A 369 -20.60 17.24 6.91
N CYS A 370 -20.00 16.85 5.78
CA CYS A 370 -18.57 16.58 5.71
C CYS A 370 -17.75 17.86 5.92
N LEU A 371 -18.08 18.95 5.21
CA LEU A 371 -17.41 20.24 5.34
C LEU A 371 -17.48 20.77 6.78
N ALA A 372 -18.67 20.73 7.40
CA ALA A 372 -18.86 21.12 8.79
C ALA A 372 -18.03 20.26 9.77
N ARG A 373 -17.93 18.95 9.50
CA ARG A 373 -17.11 18.04 10.29
C ARG A 373 -15.63 18.38 10.22
N THR A 374 -15.12 18.93 9.11
CA THR A 374 -13.68 19.27 8.99
C THR A 374 -13.19 20.32 9.98
N GLY A 375 -14.06 21.25 10.41
CA GLY A 375 -13.67 22.42 11.18
C GLY A 375 -12.79 23.44 10.44
N LEU A 376 -12.59 23.29 9.13
CA LEU A 376 -11.80 24.20 8.32
C LEU A 376 -12.56 25.49 7.97
N ASN A 377 -11.82 26.58 7.82
CA ASN A 377 -12.38 27.86 7.40
C ASN A 377 -12.16 28.07 5.89
N PHE A 378 -13.26 28.12 5.13
CA PHE A 378 -13.26 28.34 3.67
C PHE A 378 -13.68 29.77 3.27
N SER A 379 -13.83 30.69 4.23
CA SER A 379 -14.31 32.06 3.97
C SER A 379 -13.38 32.90 3.07
N ALA A 380 -12.14 32.45 2.82
CA ALA A 380 -11.22 33.11 1.91
C ALA A 380 -11.72 33.10 0.45
N PHE A 381 -12.50 32.08 0.05
CA PHE A 381 -12.95 31.91 -1.33
C PHE A 381 -14.42 31.49 -1.47
N ALA A 382 -15.14 31.25 -0.37
CA ALA A 382 -16.56 30.92 -0.38
C ALA A 382 -17.36 31.77 0.62
N ASP A 383 -18.48 32.33 0.17
CA ASP A 383 -19.38 33.16 0.99
C ASP A 383 -19.92 32.41 2.23
N SER A 384 -20.08 31.10 2.11
CA SER A 384 -20.59 30.23 3.18
C SER A 384 -20.29 28.76 2.91
N THR A 385 -20.24 27.95 3.96
CA THR A 385 -20.13 26.48 3.85
C THR A 385 -21.30 25.88 3.06
N VAL A 386 -22.49 26.48 3.16
CA VAL A 386 -23.67 26.08 2.37
C VAL A 386 -23.45 26.35 0.88
N GLY A 387 -22.92 27.52 0.52
CA GLY A 387 -22.56 27.86 -0.87
C GLY A 387 -21.52 26.91 -1.43
N LEU A 388 -20.45 26.63 -0.66
CA LEU A 388 -19.42 25.66 -1.05
C LEU A 388 -20.00 24.25 -1.26
N ALA A 389 -20.86 23.78 -0.35
CA ALA A 389 -21.51 22.48 -0.48
C ALA A 389 -22.40 22.39 -1.74
N ARG A 390 -23.10 23.48 -2.08
CA ARG A 390 -23.86 23.59 -3.33
C ARG A 390 -22.96 23.57 -4.56
N ALA A 391 -21.83 24.28 -4.54
CA ALA A 391 -20.88 24.30 -5.65
C ALA A 391 -20.31 22.91 -5.94
N VAL A 392 -19.89 22.18 -4.89
CA VAL A 392 -19.43 20.78 -5.01
C VAL A 392 -20.52 19.90 -5.61
N ALA A 393 -21.75 19.97 -5.08
CA ALA A 393 -22.87 19.16 -5.55
C ALA A 393 -23.30 19.51 -6.99
N ASN A 394 -23.28 20.78 -7.37
CA ASN A 394 -23.60 21.24 -8.72
C ASN A 394 -22.59 20.71 -9.73
N ASN A 395 -21.29 20.82 -9.43
CA ASN A 395 -20.22 20.33 -10.28
C ASN A 395 -20.30 18.80 -10.47
N TYR A 396 -20.40 18.04 -9.37
CA TYR A 396 -20.56 16.58 -9.42
C TYR A 396 -21.80 16.16 -10.22
N ASN A 397 -22.95 16.81 -9.99
CA ASN A 397 -24.16 16.48 -10.74
C ASN A 397 -24.07 16.85 -12.22
N GLY A 398 -23.36 17.92 -12.57
CA GLY A 398 -23.08 18.31 -13.96
C GLY A 398 -22.22 17.27 -14.70
N ILE A 399 -21.26 16.64 -14.01
CA ILE A 399 -20.45 15.56 -14.59
C ILE A 399 -21.25 14.25 -14.68
N LYS A 400 -22.00 13.90 -13.63
CA LYS A 400 -22.68 12.61 -13.49
C LYS A 400 -23.88 12.44 -14.42
N HIS A 401 -24.66 13.49 -14.62
CA HIS A 401 -25.95 13.42 -15.29
C HIS A 401 -25.86 13.88 -16.74
N PHE A 402 -26.11 12.96 -17.68
CA PHE A 402 -26.02 13.23 -19.12
C PHE A 402 -27.00 14.32 -19.61
N ASP A 403 -28.07 14.60 -18.86
CA ASP A 403 -29.14 15.52 -19.20
C ASP A 403 -28.94 16.94 -18.63
N ARG A 404 -27.80 17.21 -17.99
CA ARG A 404 -27.48 18.52 -17.37
C ARG A 404 -26.84 19.54 -18.31
N GLY A 405 -26.68 19.22 -19.60
CA GLY A 405 -26.12 20.12 -20.60
C GLY A 405 -24.63 19.89 -20.82
N GLU A 406 -23.88 20.99 -21.00
CA GLU A 406 -22.42 20.93 -21.15
C GLU A 406 -21.74 20.55 -19.82
N LEU A 407 -20.56 19.93 -19.93
CA LEU A 407 -19.75 19.63 -18.75
C LEU A 407 -19.35 20.93 -18.04
N PRO A 408 -19.19 20.90 -16.71
CA PRO A 408 -18.69 22.06 -15.98
C PRO A 408 -17.31 22.49 -16.48
N ASP A 409 -16.98 23.77 -16.30
CA ASP A 409 -15.66 24.31 -16.60
C ASP A 409 -14.55 23.49 -15.92
N LEU A 410 -13.42 23.31 -16.62
CA LEU A 410 -12.32 22.45 -16.17
C LEU A 410 -11.60 23.02 -14.95
N VAL A 411 -11.43 24.35 -14.86
CA VAL A 411 -10.81 25.03 -13.72
C VAL A 411 -11.73 24.91 -12.50
N HIS A 412 -13.03 25.16 -12.68
CA HIS A 412 -14.02 24.95 -11.62
C HIS A 412 -13.99 23.50 -11.10
N THR A 413 -13.93 22.54 -12.02
CA THR A 413 -13.91 21.10 -11.69
C THR A 413 -12.64 20.72 -10.94
N TRP A 414 -11.49 21.23 -11.36
CA TRP A 414 -10.23 21.00 -10.67
C TRP A 414 -10.25 21.57 -9.24
N LEU A 415 -10.69 22.82 -9.05
CA LEU A 415 -10.79 23.47 -7.74
C LEU A 415 -11.75 22.71 -6.81
N ILE A 416 -12.94 22.32 -7.31
CA ILE A 416 -13.88 21.48 -6.55
C ILE A 416 -13.28 20.10 -6.24
N GLY A 417 -12.50 19.54 -7.15
CA GLY A 417 -11.75 18.31 -6.91
C GLY A 417 -10.80 18.43 -5.73
N GLN A 418 -10.04 19.52 -5.64
CA GLN A 418 -9.13 19.77 -4.52
C GLN A 418 -9.87 19.94 -3.19
N VAL A 419 -10.95 20.75 -3.17
CA VAL A 419 -11.82 20.91 -1.99
C VAL A 419 -12.35 19.56 -1.52
N SER A 420 -12.90 18.77 -2.46
CA SER A 420 -13.54 17.49 -2.16
C SER A 420 -12.52 16.48 -1.62
N LEU A 421 -11.35 16.40 -2.25
CA LEU A 421 -10.27 15.53 -1.83
C LEU A 421 -9.76 15.88 -0.43
N LEU A 422 -9.50 17.16 -0.17
CA LEU A 422 -9.07 17.63 1.14
C LEU A 422 -10.13 17.31 2.21
N THR A 423 -11.40 17.57 1.90
CA THR A 423 -12.52 17.32 2.81
C THR A 423 -12.60 15.83 3.19
N VAL A 424 -12.54 14.91 2.21
CA VAL A 424 -12.57 13.46 2.49
C VAL A 424 -11.40 13.04 3.38
N ARG A 425 -10.19 13.51 3.07
CA ARG A 425 -8.98 13.18 3.85
C ARG A 425 -9.13 13.62 5.29
N VAL A 426 -9.52 14.88 5.52
CA VAL A 426 -9.69 15.45 6.87
C VAL A 426 -10.82 14.75 7.63
N VAL A 427 -11.97 14.50 6.99
CA VAL A 427 -13.09 13.79 7.64
C VAL A 427 -12.70 12.37 8.05
N ALA A 428 -11.96 11.64 7.20
CA ALA A 428 -11.50 10.30 7.54
C ALA A 428 -10.47 10.30 8.68
N LEU A 429 -9.54 11.27 8.70
CA LEU A 429 -8.53 11.37 9.75
C LEU A 429 -9.07 11.85 11.09
N ARG A 430 -10.21 12.56 11.12
CA ARG A 430 -10.90 12.91 12.37
C ARG A 430 -11.32 11.71 13.20
N GLU A 431 -11.42 10.53 12.59
CA GLU A 431 -11.74 9.30 13.31
C GLU A 431 -10.54 8.71 14.07
N LEU A 432 -9.33 9.26 13.88
CA LEU A 432 -8.18 8.99 14.74
C LEU A 432 -8.26 9.73 16.08
N GLU A 433 -9.06 10.79 16.17
CA GLU A 433 -9.09 11.71 17.32
C GLU A 433 -9.82 11.12 18.52
N THR A 434 -9.20 11.17 19.70
CA THR A 434 -9.87 11.01 21.02
C THR A 434 -10.36 12.37 21.54
N ASP A 435 -9.62 13.44 21.26
CA ASP A 435 -9.95 14.84 21.60
C ASP A 435 -9.78 15.76 20.37
N SER A 436 -10.54 16.86 20.32
CA SER A 436 -10.74 17.76 19.16
C SER A 436 -9.51 18.57 18.69
N GLY A 437 -8.29 18.17 19.07
CA GLY A 437 -7.05 18.93 18.87
C GLY A 437 -6.14 18.45 17.75
N LEU A 438 -6.26 17.20 17.31
CA LEU A 438 -5.33 16.52 16.39
C LEU A 438 -5.23 17.22 15.02
N LEU A 439 -6.35 17.75 14.53
CA LEU A 439 -6.45 18.54 13.30
C LEU A 439 -6.75 20.02 13.57
N SER A 440 -6.64 20.49 14.82
CA SER A 440 -6.86 21.90 15.16
C SER A 440 -5.75 22.81 14.63
N ASP A 441 -4.52 22.29 14.53
CA ASP A 441 -3.39 22.96 13.86
C ASP A 441 -3.43 22.79 12.33
N PHE A 442 -4.25 21.87 11.80
CA PHE A 442 -4.40 21.68 10.36
C PHE A 442 -5.12 22.86 9.68
N ALA A 443 -5.96 23.61 10.40
CA ALA A 443 -6.53 24.86 9.90
C ALA A 443 -5.46 25.95 9.65
N ALA A 444 -4.25 25.78 10.20
CA ALA A 444 -3.05 26.57 9.91
C ALA A 444 -2.09 25.86 8.94
N SER A 445 -2.49 24.78 8.29
CA SER A 445 -1.63 24.04 7.36
C SER A 445 -1.43 24.77 6.02
N GLU A 446 -0.29 24.49 5.40
CA GLU A 446 0.08 24.97 4.06
C GLU A 446 -0.98 24.59 3.02
N LEU A 447 -1.56 23.38 3.09
CA LEU A 447 -2.56 22.88 2.13
C LEU A 447 -3.87 23.69 2.10
N ALA A 448 -4.36 24.18 3.25
CA ALA A 448 -5.55 25.03 3.27
C ALA A 448 -5.25 26.43 2.69
N ARG A 449 -4.01 26.92 2.86
CA ARG A 449 -3.55 28.16 2.23
C ARG A 449 -3.34 27.99 0.74
N ASP A 450 -2.76 26.87 0.31
CA ASP A 450 -2.54 26.53 -1.10
C ASP A 450 -3.87 26.54 -1.85
N LEU A 451 -4.89 25.89 -1.30
CA LEU A 451 -6.23 25.90 -1.90
C LEU A 451 -6.80 27.33 -2.01
N SER A 452 -6.59 28.17 -0.99
CA SER A 452 -7.01 29.58 -1.07
C SER A 452 -6.24 30.34 -2.16
N GLY A 453 -4.93 30.09 -2.27
CA GLY A 453 -4.06 30.64 -3.30
C GLY A 453 -4.42 30.17 -4.71
N ASP A 454 -4.91 28.95 -4.88
CA ASP A 454 -5.40 28.42 -6.15
C ASP A 454 -6.65 29.18 -6.61
N PHE A 455 -7.62 29.41 -5.72
CA PHE A 455 -8.80 30.23 -6.03
C PHE A 455 -8.42 31.69 -6.31
N GLU A 456 -7.48 32.26 -5.56
CA GLU A 456 -6.98 33.62 -5.79
C GLU A 456 -6.25 33.76 -7.13
N GLY A 457 -5.41 32.78 -7.48
CA GLY A 457 -4.67 32.74 -8.74
C GLY A 457 -5.59 32.68 -9.96
N GLU A 458 -6.71 31.97 -9.85
CA GLU A 458 -7.74 31.88 -10.89
C GLU A 458 -8.78 33.02 -10.81
N GLN A 459 -8.68 33.90 -9.80
CA GLN A 459 -9.58 35.04 -9.58
C GLN A 459 -11.06 34.62 -9.44
N LEU A 460 -11.29 33.55 -8.70
CA LEU A 460 -12.61 32.95 -8.51
C LEU A 460 -13.04 32.94 -7.03
N CYS A 461 -14.34 33.13 -6.81
CA CYS A 461 -14.97 32.87 -5.51
C CYS A 461 -16.33 32.17 -5.70
N ILE A 462 -16.83 31.56 -4.63
CA ILE A 462 -18.10 30.81 -4.63
C ILE A 462 -19.18 31.58 -3.87
N GLY A 463 -20.27 31.89 -4.56
CA GLY A 463 -21.44 32.54 -4.00
C GLY A 463 -22.26 31.62 -3.09
N ARG A 464 -23.18 32.21 -2.31
CA ARG A 464 -24.12 31.44 -1.46
C ARG A 464 -25.01 30.46 -2.24
N ASP A 465 -25.28 30.72 -3.51
CA ASP A 465 -26.04 29.84 -4.41
C ASP A 465 -25.21 28.66 -4.97
N GLY A 466 -23.90 28.65 -4.71
CA GLY A 466 -22.97 27.66 -5.22
C GLY A 466 -22.51 27.91 -6.66
N GLN A 467 -22.66 29.14 -7.16
CA GLN A 467 -22.09 29.57 -8.43
C GLN A 467 -20.70 30.18 -8.25
N PHE A 468 -19.87 30.06 -9.30
CA PHE A 468 -18.56 30.71 -9.37
C PHE A 468 -18.72 32.15 -9.86
N HIS A 469 -17.99 33.07 -9.25
CA HIS A 469 -17.93 34.48 -9.62
C HIS A 469 -16.48 34.91 -9.81
N SER A 470 -16.23 35.81 -10.76
CA SER A 470 -14.92 36.44 -10.89
C SER A 470 -14.75 37.50 -9.80
N THR A 471 -13.56 37.56 -9.20
CA THR A 471 -13.20 38.57 -8.20
C THR A 471 -12.71 39.88 -8.83
N VAL A 472 -12.52 39.92 -10.16
CA VAL A 472 -12.18 41.13 -10.89
C VAL A 472 -13.46 41.85 -11.31
N SER A 473 -13.62 43.08 -10.81
CA SER A 473 -14.75 43.96 -11.13
C SER A 473 -14.54 44.74 -12.42
#